data_AF-A0A8S3G333-F1
#
_entry.id   AF-A0A8S3G333-F1
#
_cell.length_a   1.000
_cell.length_b   1.000
_cell.length_c   1.000
_cell.angle_alpha   90.00
_cell.angle_beta   90.00
_cell.angle_gamma   90.00
#
_symmetry.space_group_name_H-M   'P 1'
#
loop_
_entity.id
_entity.type
_entity.pdbx_description
1 polymer ?
#
loop_
_entity_poly.entity_id
_entity_poly.type
_entity_poly.pdbx_seq_one_letter_code
_entity_poly.pdbx_strand_id
1 'polypeptide(L)'
;LLFLLIASADCVFPFLYLGQWYEKCISDTVNDTWCSLTSDFDRDRQWKYCQAPRIKTMGGTGNGSDCVFPFVYQGTSFSTCIYRTVTTQTTTSFSLFCSVTSNLDQHGLWGYCLDYDSCYFPFIYNGIAYSDCVSGPQSARWCSTTASFDRNKMWSNCP
;
A
#
# COMPACT_ATOMS: atom_id res chain seq x y z
N LEU A 1 8.74 25.55 -30.78
CA LEU A 1 8.35 26.04 -29.44
C LEU A 1 8.56 24.92 -28.45
N LEU A 2 9.54 25.11 -27.58
CA LEU A 2 9.99 24.21 -26.54
C LEU A 2 9.03 24.33 -25.35
N PHE A 3 8.39 23.24 -24.94
CA PHE A 3 8.01 23.03 -23.54
C PHE A 3 8.23 21.54 -23.23
N LEU A 4 9.47 21.25 -22.83
CA LEU A 4 9.78 20.16 -21.92
C LEU A 4 9.01 20.40 -20.62
N LEU A 5 8.11 19.49 -20.22
CA LEU A 5 7.87 19.15 -18.82
C LEU A 5 7.46 17.67 -18.75
N ILE A 6 8.32 16.89 -18.11
CA ILE A 6 8.14 15.50 -17.74
C ILE A 6 6.89 15.41 -16.86
N ALA A 7 5.84 14.74 -17.32
CA ALA A 7 4.91 14.10 -16.39
C ALA A 7 5.45 12.70 -16.17
N SER A 8 5.95 12.44 -14.97
CA SER A 8 6.09 11.08 -14.47
C SER A 8 4.72 10.42 -14.63
N ALA A 9 4.54 9.60 -15.67
CA ALA A 9 3.27 8.95 -15.90
C ALA A 9 3.09 7.95 -14.76
N ASP A 10 2.22 8.29 -13.83
CA ASP A 10 1.79 7.39 -12.78
C ASP A 10 0.87 6.31 -13.33
N CYS A 11 0.76 5.23 -12.58
CA CYS A 11 -0.17 4.16 -12.94
C CYS A 11 -1.58 4.75 -13.06
N VAL A 12 -2.26 4.45 -14.16
CA VAL A 12 -3.67 4.79 -14.33
C VAL A 12 -4.51 3.62 -13.82
N PHE A 13 -5.33 3.88 -12.81
CA PHE A 13 -6.26 2.90 -12.26
C PHE A 13 -7.71 3.43 -12.34
N PRO A 14 -8.70 2.61 -12.73
CA PRO A 14 -8.52 1.28 -13.32
C PRO A 14 -7.95 1.34 -14.75
N PHE A 15 -7.28 0.27 -15.19
CA PHE A 15 -6.88 0.09 -16.60
C PHE A 15 -7.37 -1.24 -17.17
N LEU A 16 -7.67 -1.25 -18.46
CA LEU A 16 -8.11 -2.43 -19.22
C LEU A 16 -6.91 -3.22 -19.75
N TYR A 17 -6.79 -4.50 -19.41
CA TYR A 17 -5.82 -5.45 -19.96
C TYR A 17 -6.49 -6.81 -20.20
N LEU A 18 -6.32 -7.39 -21.39
CA LEU A 18 -6.97 -8.62 -21.84
C LEU A 18 -8.49 -8.61 -21.61
N GLY A 19 -9.13 -7.46 -21.83
CA GLY A 19 -10.57 -7.28 -21.61
C GLY A 19 -10.99 -7.22 -20.13
N GLN A 20 -10.05 -7.18 -19.18
CA GLN A 20 -10.33 -7.08 -17.73
C GLN A 20 -9.82 -5.76 -17.16
N TRP A 21 -10.57 -5.19 -16.21
CA TRP A 21 -10.21 -3.95 -15.52
C TRP A 21 -9.42 -4.24 -14.25
N TYR A 22 -8.29 -3.55 -14.06
CA TYR A 22 -7.41 -3.71 -12.90
C TYR A 22 -7.22 -2.40 -12.15
N GLU A 23 -7.41 -2.43 -10.83
CA GLU A 23 -7.28 -1.28 -9.92
C GLU A 23 -5.96 -1.26 -9.13
N LYS A 24 -5.07 -2.21 -9.42
CA LYS A 24 -3.76 -2.34 -8.79
C LYS A 24 -2.75 -2.86 -9.80
N CYS A 25 -1.49 -2.79 -9.42
CA CYS A 25 -0.43 -3.44 -10.15
C CYS A 25 -0.72 -4.94 -10.29
N ILE A 26 -0.54 -5.46 -11.48
CA ILE A 26 -0.75 -6.87 -11.80
C ILE A 26 0.58 -7.52 -12.14
N SER A 27 0.65 -8.83 -11.96
CA SER A 27 1.87 -9.61 -12.19
C SER A 27 1.56 -10.72 -13.17
N ASP A 28 2.38 -10.84 -14.20
CA ASP A 28 2.47 -12.02 -15.06
C ASP A 28 3.58 -12.99 -14.60
N THR A 29 4.43 -12.53 -13.69
CA THR A 29 5.52 -13.29 -13.04
C THR A 29 5.46 -13.17 -11.52
N VAL A 30 6.35 -13.86 -10.78
CA VAL A 30 6.29 -13.88 -9.31
C VAL A 30 6.76 -12.56 -8.67
N ASN A 31 7.66 -11.81 -9.31
CA ASN A 31 8.36 -10.67 -8.68
C ASN A 31 8.16 -9.32 -9.37
N ASP A 32 7.67 -9.28 -10.61
CA ASP A 32 7.60 -8.04 -11.38
C ASP A 32 6.15 -7.63 -11.64
N THR A 33 5.61 -6.81 -10.74
CA THR A 33 4.29 -6.21 -10.93
C THR A 33 4.38 -4.99 -11.85
N TRP A 34 3.36 -4.77 -12.67
CA TRP A 34 3.28 -3.66 -13.61
C TRP A 34 1.90 -3.01 -13.60
N CYS A 35 1.83 -1.80 -14.13
CA CYS A 35 0.59 -1.06 -14.33
C CYS A 35 0.59 -0.36 -15.68
N SER A 36 -0.61 -0.10 -16.22
CA SER A 36 -0.78 0.73 -17.40
C SER A 36 -0.57 2.21 -17.08
N LEU A 37 -0.09 2.96 -18.07
CA LEU A 37 0.00 4.41 -18.06
C LEU A 37 -1.21 5.08 -18.73
N THR A 38 -2.16 4.27 -19.23
CA THR A 38 -3.43 4.71 -19.83
C THR A 38 -4.59 3.85 -19.33
N SER A 39 -5.83 4.30 -19.55
CA SER A 39 -7.02 3.53 -19.18
C SER A 39 -7.25 2.29 -20.04
N ASP A 40 -6.68 2.23 -21.26
CA ASP A 40 -6.85 1.13 -22.22
C ASP A 40 -5.47 0.61 -22.66
N PHE A 41 -4.92 -0.33 -21.91
CA PHE A 41 -3.62 -0.93 -22.25
C PHE A 41 -3.72 -1.78 -23.52
N ASP A 42 -4.84 -2.47 -23.74
CA ASP A 42 -5.05 -3.31 -24.92
C ASP A 42 -4.84 -2.53 -26.22
N ARG A 43 -5.28 -1.26 -26.22
CA ARG A 43 -5.04 -0.32 -27.32
C ARG A 43 -3.67 0.36 -27.26
N ASP A 44 -3.33 0.99 -26.12
CA ASP A 44 -2.24 1.97 -26.05
C ASP A 44 -0.88 1.34 -25.73
N ARG A 45 -0.86 0.20 -25.03
CA ARG A 45 0.33 -0.59 -24.68
C ARG A 45 1.43 0.18 -23.94
N GLN A 46 1.07 1.22 -23.21
CA GLN A 46 2.00 1.98 -22.36
C GLN A 46 1.92 1.48 -20.93
N TRP A 47 3.07 1.11 -20.36
CA TRP A 47 3.14 0.53 -19.03
C TRP A 47 4.45 0.88 -18.34
N LYS A 48 4.49 0.66 -17.03
CA LYS A 48 5.73 0.66 -16.24
C LYS A 48 5.69 -0.45 -15.21
N TYR A 49 6.87 -0.88 -14.76
CA TYR A 49 6.96 -1.66 -13.53
C TYR A 49 6.47 -0.81 -12.37
N CYS A 50 5.63 -1.42 -11.55
CA CYS A 50 5.29 -0.83 -10.28
C CYS A 50 6.51 -0.91 -9.37
N GLN A 51 6.86 0.23 -8.78
CA GLN A 51 7.81 0.22 -7.69
C GLN A 51 7.15 -0.50 -6.50
N ALA A 52 7.87 -1.41 -5.86
CA ALA A 52 7.43 -1.95 -4.59
C ALA A 52 7.15 -0.79 -3.63
N PRO A 53 6.08 -0.87 -2.82
CA PRO A 53 5.74 0.21 -1.92
C PRO A 53 6.92 0.48 -0.98
N ARG A 54 7.40 1.73 -0.97
CA ARG A 54 8.44 2.20 -0.04
C ARG A 54 7.83 2.42 1.32
N ILE A 55 7.68 1.34 2.07
CA ILE A 55 7.07 1.36 3.40
C ILE A 55 8.17 1.63 4.43
N LYS A 56 8.03 2.76 5.15
CA LYS A 56 8.89 3.08 6.29
C LYS A 56 8.53 2.17 7.46
N THR A 57 9.52 1.81 8.26
CA THR A 57 9.26 1.01 9.47
C THR A 57 9.36 1.81 10.76
N MET A 58 8.62 1.40 11.78
CA MET A 58 8.84 1.80 13.17
C MET A 58 9.11 0.60 14.07
N GLY A 59 9.88 0.82 15.13
CA GLY A 59 10.23 -0.22 16.09
C GLY A 59 10.97 -1.39 15.44
N GLY A 60 10.82 -2.58 16.03
CA GLY A 60 11.54 -3.77 15.58
C GLY A 60 13.06 -3.63 15.71
N THR A 61 13.79 -4.36 14.87
CA THR A 61 15.26 -4.42 14.85
C THR A 61 15.87 -3.75 13.62
N GLY A 62 15.03 -3.33 12.65
CA GLY A 62 15.43 -2.73 11.39
C GLY A 62 15.82 -1.24 11.47
N ASN A 63 15.77 -0.64 12.66
CA ASN A 63 16.21 0.74 12.93
C ASN A 63 15.59 1.80 11.99
N GLY A 64 14.31 1.66 11.67
CA GLY A 64 13.59 2.60 10.79
C GLY A 64 13.90 2.48 9.30
N SER A 65 14.64 1.44 8.89
CA SER A 65 14.89 1.15 7.47
C SER A 65 13.60 0.86 6.72
N ASP A 66 13.63 1.02 5.40
CA ASP A 66 12.49 0.69 4.55
C ASP A 66 12.27 -0.82 4.48
N CYS A 67 11.02 -1.23 4.33
CA CYS A 67 10.69 -2.59 3.97
C CYS A 67 11.39 -2.98 2.67
N VAL A 68 11.91 -4.20 2.63
CA VAL A 68 12.43 -4.83 1.41
C VAL A 68 11.39 -5.83 0.94
N PHE A 69 10.93 -5.67 -0.30
CA PHE A 69 10.02 -6.60 -0.94
C PHE A 69 10.63 -7.18 -2.22
N PRO A 70 10.41 -8.47 -2.52
CA PRO A 70 9.87 -9.45 -1.60
C PRO A 70 10.86 -9.80 -0.47
N PHE A 71 10.36 -10.26 0.69
CA PHE A 71 11.18 -10.81 1.76
C PHE A 71 10.75 -12.23 2.13
N VAL A 72 11.69 -13.05 2.59
CA VAL A 72 11.43 -14.40 3.11
C VAL A 72 11.18 -14.35 4.62
N TYR A 73 10.10 -14.98 5.09
CA TYR A 73 9.82 -15.23 6.51
C TYR A 73 9.14 -16.59 6.67
N GLN A 74 9.62 -17.40 7.62
CA GLN A 74 9.20 -18.79 7.83
C GLN A 74 9.20 -19.60 6.52
N GLY A 75 10.23 -19.41 5.70
CA GLY A 75 10.38 -20.09 4.40
C GLY A 75 9.39 -19.63 3.31
N THR A 76 8.56 -18.62 3.57
CA THR A 76 7.58 -18.09 2.60
C THR A 76 7.99 -16.70 2.13
N SER A 77 7.82 -16.42 0.83
CA SER A 77 8.12 -15.11 0.25
C SER A 77 6.88 -14.19 0.30
N PHE A 78 7.06 -12.98 0.80
CA PHE A 78 6.01 -11.97 0.93
C PHE A 78 6.40 -10.68 0.22
N SER A 79 5.49 -10.17 -0.61
CA SER A 79 5.62 -8.91 -1.36
C SER A 79 4.87 -7.74 -0.71
N THR A 80 4.24 -7.97 0.44
CA THR A 80 3.54 -6.96 1.23
C THR A 80 3.85 -7.15 2.71
N CYS A 81 3.50 -6.17 3.54
CA CYS A 81 3.49 -6.36 4.98
C CYS A 81 2.55 -7.50 5.37
N ILE A 82 2.90 -8.22 6.42
CA ILE A 82 2.16 -9.37 6.90
C ILE A 82 1.75 -9.19 8.36
N TYR A 83 0.65 -9.82 8.74
CA TYR A 83 0.09 -9.68 10.08
C TYR A 83 0.94 -10.41 11.12
N ARG A 84 1.09 -9.78 12.28
CA ARG A 84 1.60 -10.39 13.50
C ARG A 84 0.62 -10.15 14.62
N THR A 85 0.28 -11.21 15.33
CA THR A 85 -0.52 -11.13 16.54
C THR A 85 0.34 -10.58 17.68
N VAL A 86 -0.13 -9.51 18.32
CA VAL A 86 0.48 -8.88 19.49
C VAL A 86 -0.46 -9.10 20.67
N THR A 87 -0.11 -10.03 21.55
CA THR A 87 -0.89 -10.31 22.76
C THR A 87 -0.25 -9.61 23.96
N THR A 88 -0.97 -8.67 24.56
CA THR A 88 -0.67 -8.15 25.89
C THR A 88 -1.51 -8.90 26.94
N GLN A 89 -1.28 -8.65 28.22
CA GLN A 89 -2.00 -9.32 29.31
C GLN A 89 -3.54 -9.14 29.24
N THR A 90 -4.02 -8.10 28.55
CA THR A 90 -5.45 -7.74 28.52
C THR A 90 -6.02 -7.58 27.12
N THR A 91 -5.20 -7.52 26.07
CA THR A 91 -5.64 -7.26 24.69
C THR A 91 -4.81 -8.02 23.67
N THR A 92 -5.48 -8.57 22.65
CA THR A 92 -4.84 -9.10 21.45
C THR A 92 -5.07 -8.10 20.31
N SER A 93 -3.98 -7.59 19.74
CA SER A 93 -3.98 -6.69 18.58
C SER A 93 -3.27 -7.34 17.41
N PHE A 94 -3.54 -6.86 16.19
CA PHE A 94 -2.84 -7.27 14.98
C PHE A 94 -2.00 -6.10 14.49
N SER A 95 -0.71 -6.32 14.30
CA SER A 95 0.19 -5.31 13.73
C SER A 95 0.83 -5.85 12.48
N LEU A 96 0.93 -5.02 11.45
CA LEU A 96 1.62 -5.39 10.22
C LEU A 96 3.12 -5.16 10.37
N PHE A 97 3.92 -6.10 9.86
CA PHE A 97 5.37 -5.97 9.84
C PHE A 97 5.94 -6.42 8.50
N CYS A 98 7.18 -6.03 8.24
CA CYS A 98 7.96 -6.46 7.09
C CYS A 98 9.42 -6.72 7.49
N SER A 99 10.16 -7.42 6.64
CA SER A 99 11.62 -7.40 6.73
C SER A 99 12.18 -6.14 6.09
N VAL A 100 13.30 -5.66 6.64
CA VAL A 100 14.13 -4.63 6.00
C VAL A 100 15.29 -5.23 5.21
N THR A 101 15.22 -6.54 4.94
CA THR A 101 16.17 -7.29 4.11
C THR A 101 15.42 -8.28 3.23
N SER A 102 16.08 -8.91 2.27
CA SER A 102 15.47 -9.95 1.43
C SER A 102 15.11 -11.23 2.19
N ASN A 103 15.68 -11.45 3.39
CA ASN A 103 15.46 -12.68 4.15
C ASN A 103 15.47 -12.42 5.67
N LEU A 104 14.28 -12.41 6.26
CA LEU A 104 14.10 -12.21 7.69
C LEU A 104 14.58 -13.41 8.50
N ASP A 105 14.42 -14.63 7.99
CA ASP A 105 14.83 -15.85 8.69
C ASP A 105 16.36 -15.89 8.91
N GLN A 106 17.11 -15.28 7.99
CA GLN A 106 18.57 -15.20 8.05
C GLN A 106 19.07 -14.01 8.88
N HIS A 107 18.51 -12.82 8.65
CA HIS A 107 19.07 -11.59 9.23
C HIS A 107 18.36 -11.11 10.50
N GLY A 108 17.11 -11.52 10.74
CA GLY A 108 16.35 -11.08 11.89
C GLY A 108 16.03 -9.58 11.92
N LEU A 109 16.16 -8.88 10.79
CA LEU A 109 15.93 -7.44 10.68
C LEU A 109 14.51 -7.15 10.14
N TRP A 110 13.69 -6.55 10.99
CA TRP A 110 12.29 -6.25 10.70
C TRP A 110 11.84 -4.95 11.37
N GLY A 111 10.70 -4.43 10.95
CA GLY A 111 10.01 -3.38 11.67
C GLY A 111 8.50 -3.40 11.38
N TYR A 112 7.75 -2.68 12.19
CA TYR A 112 6.32 -2.52 11.97
C TYR A 112 6.11 -1.60 10.78
N CYS A 113 5.25 -2.02 9.86
CA CYS A 113 4.92 -1.21 8.71
C CYS A 113 4.15 0.03 9.16
N LEU A 114 4.67 1.19 8.79
CA LEU A 114 3.91 2.43 8.86
C LEU A 114 2.94 2.48 7.70
N ASP A 115 1.83 1.74 7.80
CA ASP A 115 0.56 2.08 7.16
C ASP A 115 -0.51 1.08 7.61
N TYR A 116 -1.76 1.50 7.55
CA TYR A 116 -3.03 0.84 7.93
C TYR A 116 -3.73 1.30 9.22
N ASP A 117 -3.10 2.12 10.06
CA ASP A 117 -3.80 2.92 11.09
C ASP A 117 -3.70 4.43 10.85
N SER A 118 -2.92 4.87 9.85
CA SER A 118 -2.74 6.27 9.49
C SER A 118 -3.72 6.69 8.40
N CYS A 119 -4.23 7.91 8.51
CA CYS A 119 -5.14 8.50 7.54
C CYS A 119 -4.49 8.66 6.17
N TYR A 120 -5.11 8.07 5.15
CA TYR A 120 -4.78 8.32 3.76
C TYR A 120 -5.45 9.62 3.33
N PHE A 121 -4.69 10.68 3.09
CA PHE A 121 -5.21 11.95 2.59
C PHE A 121 -4.63 12.28 1.21
N PRO A 122 -5.46 12.77 0.27
CA PRO A 122 -6.91 12.82 0.33
C PRO A 122 -7.56 11.43 0.09
N PHE A 123 -8.69 11.14 0.73
CA PHE A 123 -9.48 9.92 0.47
C PHE A 123 -10.88 10.21 -0.03
N ILE A 124 -11.46 9.28 -0.80
CA ILE A 124 -12.84 9.38 -1.30
C ILE A 124 -13.83 8.74 -0.33
N TYR A 125 -14.84 9.51 0.09
CA TYR A 125 -16.03 9.03 0.82
C TYR A 125 -17.30 9.66 0.26
N ASN A 126 -18.30 8.83 -0.06
CA ASN A 126 -19.52 9.17 -0.79
C ASN A 126 -19.26 10.01 -2.06
N GLY A 127 -18.20 9.67 -2.82
CA GLY A 127 -17.79 10.37 -4.03
C GLY A 127 -17.04 11.69 -3.81
N ILE A 128 -16.79 12.09 -2.56
CA ILE A 128 -16.14 13.36 -2.22
C ILE A 128 -14.73 13.10 -1.70
N ALA A 129 -13.75 13.89 -2.14
CA ALA A 129 -12.38 13.84 -1.64
C ALA A 129 -12.25 14.65 -0.33
N TYR A 130 -11.73 14.00 0.71
CA TYR A 130 -11.45 14.58 2.02
C TYR A 130 -9.96 14.60 2.30
N SER A 131 -9.43 15.77 2.66
CA SER A 131 -8.02 15.97 3.05
C SER A 131 -7.84 16.10 4.57
N ASP A 132 -8.91 15.88 5.35
CA ASP A 132 -8.93 15.92 6.80
C ASP A 132 -10.00 14.93 7.31
N CYS A 133 -9.98 14.65 8.61
CA CYS A 133 -10.84 13.71 9.28
C CYS A 133 -12.32 14.09 9.18
N VAL A 134 -13.13 13.09 8.82
CA VAL A 134 -14.58 13.19 8.68
C VAL A 134 -15.24 12.93 10.03
N SER A 135 -16.26 13.72 10.36
CA SER A 135 -17.07 13.51 11.57
C SER A 135 -17.95 12.26 11.42
N GLY A 136 -17.84 11.35 12.38
CA GLY A 136 -18.65 10.16 12.53
C GLY A 136 -19.65 10.27 13.68
N PRO A 137 -20.31 9.14 14.03
CA PRO A 137 -21.23 9.07 15.16
C PRO A 137 -20.53 9.42 16.48
N GLN A 138 -21.29 10.01 17.43
CA GLN A 138 -20.80 10.32 18.79
C GLN A 138 -19.52 11.19 18.83
N SER A 139 -19.37 12.12 17.88
CA SER A 139 -18.20 13.01 17.75
C SER A 139 -16.87 12.31 17.49
N ALA A 140 -16.86 11.01 17.19
CA ALA A 140 -15.67 10.33 16.71
C ALA A 140 -15.25 10.92 15.35
N ARG A 141 -13.96 11.15 15.15
CA ARG A 141 -13.41 11.57 13.86
C ARG A 141 -12.69 10.39 13.22
N TRP A 142 -12.88 10.20 11.93
CA TRP A 142 -12.32 9.06 11.21
C TRP A 142 -11.76 9.48 9.86
N CYS A 143 -10.93 8.62 9.30
CA CYS A 143 -10.36 8.78 7.97
C CYS A 143 -10.26 7.43 7.27
N SER A 144 -10.24 7.41 5.93
CA SER A 144 -9.89 6.16 5.24
C SER A 144 -8.40 5.88 5.40
N THR A 145 -8.05 4.61 5.50
CA THR A 145 -6.65 4.14 5.44
C THR A 145 -6.25 3.78 4.02
N THR A 146 -7.06 4.15 3.02
CA THR A 146 -6.86 3.91 1.59
C THR A 146 -7.36 5.11 0.77
N ALA A 147 -7.07 5.13 -0.53
CA ALA A 147 -7.54 6.19 -1.43
C ALA A 147 -9.07 6.31 -1.55
N SER A 148 -9.84 5.28 -1.23
CA SER A 148 -11.30 5.33 -1.30
C SER A 148 -11.96 4.45 -0.24
N PHE A 149 -12.58 5.10 0.74
CA PHE A 149 -13.49 4.42 1.66
C PHE A 149 -14.66 3.78 0.90
N ASP A 150 -15.16 4.44 -0.15
CA ASP A 150 -16.30 3.92 -0.92
C ASP A 150 -16.04 2.54 -1.51
N ARG A 151 -14.82 2.30 -1.97
CA ARG A 151 -14.40 1.03 -2.55
C ARG A 151 -13.89 0.06 -1.49
N ASN A 152 -13.00 0.51 -0.61
CA ASN A 152 -12.25 -0.38 0.27
C ASN A 152 -12.91 -0.60 1.64
N LYS A 153 -13.74 0.34 2.11
CA LYS A 153 -14.36 0.34 3.45
C LYS A 153 -13.36 0.23 4.60
N MET A 154 -12.09 0.55 4.33
CA MET A 154 -11.01 0.58 5.32
C MET A 154 -10.90 1.98 5.91
N TRP A 155 -10.86 2.04 7.23
CA TRP A 155 -10.83 3.28 7.98
C TRP A 155 -10.10 3.10 9.30
N SER A 156 -9.67 4.23 9.87
CA SER A 156 -9.10 4.33 11.21
C SER A 156 -9.71 5.53 11.94
N ASN A 157 -9.67 5.50 13.27
CA ASN A 157 -9.98 6.68 14.08
C ASN A 157 -8.87 7.70 13.90
N CYS A 158 -9.25 8.96 13.79
CA CYS A 158 -8.27 10.03 13.88
C CYS A 158 -7.79 10.20 15.33
N PRO A 159 -6.53 10.64 15.53
CA PRO A 159 -6.00 11.02 16.84
C PRO A 159 -6.87 12.07 17.56
#